data_AF-A0A178U804-F1
#
_entry.id   AF-A0A178U804-F1
#
_cell.length_a   1.000
_cell.length_b   1.000
_cell.length_c   1.000
_cell.angle_alpha   90.00
_cell.angle_beta   90.00
_cell.angle_gamma   90.00
#
_symmetry.space_group_name_H-M   'P 1'
#
loop_
_entity.id
_entity.type
_entity.pdbx_description
1 polymer ?
#
loop_
_entity_poly.entity_id
_entity_poly.type
_entity_poly.pdbx_seq_one_letter_code
_entity_poly.pdbx_strand_id
1 'polypeptide(L)'
;MDRESEKDPYYDDLKAAKRAIEQMEMIAMMEGIPKFCPCGGSIVDTRKDEKRYYQCEKFKDDRNDLMHISKLWDKAMEEEELKAHRAEIVNLSNVVFRSPIVPKK
;
A
#
# COMPACT_ATOMS: atom_id res chain seq x y z
N MET A 1 -8.80 17.53 -20.00
CA MET A 1 -7.45 17.10 -20.43
C MET A 1 -7.41 17.30 -21.93
N ASP A 2 -6.62 18.26 -22.36
CA ASP A 2 -6.68 18.84 -23.71
C ASP A 2 -6.04 17.90 -24.73
N ARG A 3 -6.77 17.72 -25.84
CA ARG A 3 -6.48 16.80 -26.96
C ARG A 3 -5.17 17.09 -27.70
N GLU A 4 -4.47 18.15 -27.34
CA GLU A 4 -3.19 18.57 -27.93
C GLU A 4 -1.97 17.92 -27.28
N SER A 5 -2.10 17.43 -26.04
CA SER A 5 -0.99 16.76 -25.34
C SER A 5 -0.61 15.41 -25.96
N GLU A 6 -1.52 14.74 -26.66
CA GLU A 6 -1.31 13.41 -27.25
C GLU A 6 -0.38 13.40 -28.48
N LYS A 7 0.00 14.57 -29.01
CA LYS A 7 0.93 14.70 -30.15
C LYS A 7 2.38 15.01 -29.74
N ASP A 8 2.64 15.21 -28.46
CA ASP A 8 4.00 15.46 -27.96
C ASP A 8 4.80 14.14 -28.01
N PRO A 9 5.97 14.10 -28.69
CA PRO A 9 6.84 12.93 -28.71
C PRO A 9 7.24 12.41 -27.32
N TYR A 10 7.17 13.27 -26.30
CA TYR A 10 7.49 12.97 -24.90
C TYR A 10 6.25 12.64 -24.05
N TYR A 11 5.05 12.66 -24.64
CA TYR A 11 3.78 12.36 -23.95
C TYR A 11 3.76 10.93 -23.39
N ASP A 12 4.25 9.96 -24.17
CA ASP A 12 4.29 8.56 -23.74
C ASP A 12 5.25 8.34 -22.57
N ASP A 13 6.39 9.04 -22.57
CA ASP A 13 7.36 9.01 -21.48
C ASP A 13 6.79 9.66 -20.21
N LEU A 14 6.13 10.81 -20.33
CA LEU A 14 5.44 11.47 -19.22
C LEU A 14 4.29 10.61 -18.66
N LYS A 15 3.55 9.93 -19.53
CA LYS A 15 2.48 9.02 -19.14
C LYS A 15 3.01 7.78 -18.44
N ALA A 16 4.14 7.24 -18.88
CA ALA A 16 4.83 6.14 -18.21
C ALA A 16 5.37 6.58 -16.83
N ALA A 17 6.01 7.75 -16.74
CA ALA A 17 6.51 8.30 -15.49
C ALA A 17 5.37 8.57 -14.49
N LYS A 18 4.24 9.12 -14.95
CA LYS A 18 3.06 9.33 -14.10
C LYS A 18 2.51 8.03 -13.54
N ARG A 19 2.39 6.98 -14.36
CA ARG A 19 1.97 5.65 -13.89
C ARG A 19 2.94 5.09 -12.86
N ALA A 20 4.24 5.30 -13.05
CA ALA A 20 5.25 4.86 -12.09
C ALA A 20 5.12 5.56 -10.73
N ILE A 21 4.88 6.87 -10.73
CA ILE A 21 4.65 7.65 -9.51
C ILE A 21 3.38 7.17 -8.79
N GLU A 22 2.26 7.02 -9.50
CA GLU A 22 1.00 6.52 -8.92
C GLU A 22 1.15 5.11 -8.32
N GLN A 23 1.95 4.25 -8.96
CA GLN A 23 2.26 2.92 -8.44
C GLN A 23 3.16 2.97 -7.20
N MET A 24 4.17 3.85 -7.18
CA MET A 24 5.01 4.07 -5.98
C MET A 24 4.18 4.62 -4.82
N GLU A 25 3.28 5.57 -5.08
CA GLU A 25 2.37 6.10 -4.08
C GLU A 25 1.43 5.02 -3.53
N MET A 26 0.86 4.16 -4.39
CA MET A 26 0.05 3.03 -3.94
C MET A 26 0.82 2.08 -3.03
N ILE A 27 2.08 1.76 -3.37
CA ILE A 27 2.94 0.91 -2.54
C ILE A 27 3.26 1.60 -1.21
N ALA A 28 3.56 2.91 -1.24
CA ALA A 28 3.86 3.68 -0.04
C ALA A 28 2.66 3.81 0.92
N MET A 29 1.43 3.87 0.38
CA MET A 29 0.20 3.91 1.17
C MET A 29 -0.25 2.53 1.67
N MET A 30 0.37 1.43 1.23
CA MET A 30 0.03 0.09 1.72
C MET A 30 0.66 -0.22 3.08
N GLU A 31 -0.06 0.16 4.13
CA GLU A 31 0.20 -0.23 5.51
C GLU A 31 -0.22 -1.69 5.76
N GLY A 32 0.64 -2.44 6.45
CA GLY A 32 0.36 -3.81 6.89
C GLY A 32 0.75 -4.89 5.89
N ILE A 33 0.01 -6.01 5.89
CA ILE A 33 0.28 -7.17 5.02
C ILE A 33 -0.18 -6.85 3.59
N PRO A 34 0.74 -6.85 2.59
CA PRO A 34 0.40 -6.52 1.21
C PRO A 34 -0.56 -7.56 0.61
N LYS A 35 -1.72 -7.11 0.14
CA LYS A 35 -2.78 -8.00 -0.40
C LYS A 35 -2.66 -8.25 -1.90
N PHE A 36 -2.06 -7.32 -2.64
CA PHE A 36 -1.91 -7.40 -4.10
C PHE A 36 -0.67 -6.64 -4.56
N CYS A 37 -0.06 -7.07 -5.67
CA CYS A 37 0.97 -6.31 -6.37
C CYS A 37 0.32 -5.40 -7.43
N PRO A 38 0.78 -4.14 -7.63
CA PRO A 38 0.33 -3.28 -8.74
C PRO A 38 0.55 -3.89 -10.13
N CYS A 39 1.50 -4.83 -10.23
CA CYS A 39 1.77 -5.63 -11.42
C CYS A 39 0.69 -6.70 -11.72
N GLY A 40 -0.34 -6.81 -10.87
CA GLY A 40 -1.36 -7.86 -10.94
C GLY A 40 -0.85 -9.26 -10.57
N GLY A 41 0.36 -9.35 -10.01
CA GLY A 41 0.92 -10.60 -9.49
C GLY A 41 0.38 -10.94 -8.10
N SER A 42 0.35 -12.25 -7.81
CA SER A 42 0.02 -12.75 -6.47
C SER A 42 1.17 -12.43 -5.50
N ILE A 43 0.84 -12.21 -4.22
CA ILE A 43 1.84 -12.08 -3.16
C ILE A 43 2.04 -13.46 -2.53
N VAL A 44 3.28 -13.91 -2.49
CA VAL A 44 3.72 -15.19 -1.93
C VAL A 44 4.57 -14.97 -0.68
N ASP A 45 4.47 -15.88 0.29
CA ASP A 45 5.35 -15.92 1.46
C ASP A 45 6.65 -16.65 1.05
N THR A 46 7.74 -15.90 0.95
CA THR A 46 9.07 -16.44 0.65
C THR A 46 9.94 -16.43 1.92
N ARG A 47 10.62 -17.55 2.17
CA ARG A 47 11.64 -17.65 3.22
C ARG A 47 13.02 -17.53 2.59
N LYS A 48 13.77 -16.51 2.99
CA LYS A 48 15.15 -16.29 2.56
C LYS A 48 15.99 -15.95 3.79
N ASP A 49 17.11 -16.66 3.98
CA ASP A 49 18.07 -16.39 5.05
C ASP A 49 17.43 -16.28 6.45
N GLU A 50 16.61 -17.28 6.82
CA GLU A 50 15.84 -17.33 8.08
C GLU A 50 14.76 -16.24 8.26
N LYS A 51 14.67 -15.28 7.35
CA LYS A 51 13.68 -14.20 7.34
C LYS A 51 12.54 -14.52 6.38
N ARG A 52 11.33 -14.14 6.78
CA ARG A 52 10.11 -14.26 5.96
C ARG A 52 9.82 -12.95 5.25
N TYR A 53 9.43 -13.04 4.00
CA TYR A 53 9.08 -11.91 3.15
C TYR A 53 7.75 -12.17 2.45
N TYR A 54 6.91 -11.15 2.38
CA TYR A 54 5.80 -11.10 1.46
C TYR A 54 6.30 -10.49 0.15
N GLN A 55 6.45 -11.32 -0.86
CA GLN A 55 7.03 -10.94 -2.15
C GLN A 55 6.05 -11.22 -3.27
N CYS A 56 6.04 -10.38 -4.29
CA CYS A 56 5.30 -10.68 -5.51
C CYS A 56 5.90 -11.89 -6.24
N GLU A 57 5.05 -12.81 -6.73
CA GLU A 57 5.48 -13.96 -7.53
C GLU A 57 6.24 -13.56 -8.81
N LYS A 58 5.86 -12.44 -9.41
CA LYS A 58 6.51 -11.90 -10.60
C LYS A 58 7.76 -11.07 -10.28
N PHE A 59 8.15 -10.96 -9.01
CA PHE A 59 9.37 -10.27 -8.64
C PHE A 59 10.56 -11.01 -9.28
N LYS A 60 11.15 -10.42 -10.32
CA LYS A 60 12.44 -10.89 -10.81
C LYS A 60 13.53 -10.14 -10.04
N ASP A 61 14.59 -10.84 -9.65
CA ASP A 61 15.81 -10.24 -9.07
C ASP A 61 16.54 -9.29 -10.06
N ASP A 62 16.00 -9.12 -11.27
CA ASP A 62 16.45 -8.12 -12.22
C ASP A 62 16.20 -6.72 -11.62
N ARG A 63 17.29 -5.99 -11.36
CA ARG A 63 17.34 -4.64 -10.76
C ARG A 63 16.48 -3.56 -11.45
N ASN A 64 15.69 -3.92 -12.46
CA ASN A 64 14.82 -3.05 -13.23
C ASN A 64 13.34 -3.13 -12.80
N ASP A 65 12.98 -4.11 -11.98
CA ASP A 65 11.60 -4.33 -11.50
C ASP A 65 11.28 -3.45 -10.28
N LEU A 66 11.39 -2.14 -10.46
CA LEU A 66 11.13 -1.09 -9.44
C LEU A 66 9.66 -1.04 -8.95
N MET A 67 8.80 -1.96 -9.40
CA MET A 67 7.35 -1.94 -9.17
C MET A 67 6.79 -3.22 -8.52
N HIS A 68 7.66 -4.08 -8.01
CA HIS A 68 7.25 -5.30 -7.32
C HIS A 68 7.43 -5.16 -5.81
N ILE A 69 6.41 -5.61 -5.07
CA ILE A 69 6.42 -5.54 -3.62
C ILE A 69 7.32 -6.65 -3.08
N SER A 70 8.23 -6.27 -2.20
CA SER A 70 8.94 -7.17 -1.29
C SER A 70 8.96 -6.52 0.08
N LYS A 71 8.27 -7.12 1.05
CA LYS A 71 8.14 -6.59 2.41
C LYS A 71 8.50 -7.66 3.43
N LEU A 72 9.28 -7.28 4.44
CA LEU A 72 9.60 -8.16 5.57
C LEU A 72 8.32 -8.50 6.34
N TRP A 73 8.19 -9.76 6.72
CA TRP A 73 7.05 -10.26 7.50
C TRP A 73 6.93 -9.52 8.84
N ASP A 74 8.04 -9.37 9.59
CA ASP A 74 8.04 -8.69 10.89
C ASP A 74 7.50 -7.25 10.78
N LYS A 75 7.98 -6.53 9.76
CA LYS A 75 7.54 -5.15 9.49
C LYS A 75 6.07 -5.08 9.06
N ALA A 76 5.61 -6.04 8.25
CA ALA A 76 4.21 -6.10 7.82
C ALA A 76 3.26 -6.40 8.99
N MET A 77 3.70 -7.24 9.94
CA MET A 77 2.95 -7.55 11.16
C MET A 77 2.88 -6.37 12.11
N GLU A 78 4.01 -5.70 12.36
CA GLU A 78 4.07 -4.50 13.21
C GLU A 78 3.13 -3.40 12.70
N GLU A 79 3.09 -3.18 11.38
CA GLU A 79 2.17 -2.20 10.78
C GLU A 79 0.70 -2.64 10.86
N GLU A 80 0.37 -3.93 10.74
CA GLU A 80 -1.00 -4.43 10.94
C GLU A 80 -1.46 -4.23 12.39
N GLU A 81 -0.59 -4.49 13.36
CA GLU A 81 -0.89 -4.25 14.78
C GLU A 81 -1.12 -2.76 15.05
N LEU A 82 -0.28 -1.90 14.47
CA LEU A 82 -0.42 -0.44 14.59
C LEU A 82 -1.75 0.04 13.99
N LYS A 83 -2.16 -0.55 12.86
CA LYS A 83 -3.42 -0.26 12.18
C LYS A 83 -4.63 -0.72 13.00
N ALA A 84 -4.56 -1.91 13.60
CA ALA A 84 -5.60 -2.42 14.50
C ALA A 84 -5.76 -1.51 15.72
N HIS A 85 -4.65 -1.12 16.35
CA HIS A 85 -4.68 -0.22 17.51
C HIS A 85 -5.25 1.18 17.16
N ARG A 86 -4.92 1.71 15.98
CA ARG A 86 -5.54 2.96 15.47
C ARG A 86 -7.05 2.82 15.30
N ALA A 87 -7.52 1.69 14.78
CA ALA A 87 -8.96 1.43 14.61
C ALA A 87 -9.69 1.33 15.97
N GLU A 88 -9.06 0.74 16.98
CA GLU A 88 -9.61 0.68 18.35
C GLU A 88 -9.75 2.06 18.99
N ILE A 89 -8.73 2.93 18.84
CA ILE A 89 -8.79 4.32 19.33
C ILE A 89 -9.95 5.09 18.69
N VAL A 90 -10.16 4.93 17.37
CA VAL A 90 -11.26 5.58 16.65
C VAL A 90 -12.63 5.05 17.11
N ASN A 91 -12.72 3.75 17.43
CA ASN A 91 -13.95 3.18 17.96
C ASN A 91 -14.25 3.69 19.39
N LEU A 92 -13.24 3.77 20.25
CA LEU A 92 -13.37 4.35 21.60
C LEU A 92 -13.81 5.82 21.55
N SER A 93 -13.20 6.63 20.68
CA SER A 93 -13.60 8.04 20.54
C SER A 93 -15.04 8.19 20.04
N ASN A 94 -15.47 7.38 19.07
CA ASN A 94 -16.87 7.37 18.61
C ASN A 94 -17.87 6.98 19.70
N VAL A 95 -17.49 6.09 20.63
CA VAL A 95 -18.33 5.69 21.77
C VAL A 95 -18.43 6.82 22.81
N VAL A 96 -17.32 7.49 23.11
CA VAL A 96 -17.29 8.59 24.09
C VAL A 96 -18.09 9.80 23.61
N PHE A 97 -18.02 10.15 22.32
CA PHE A 97 -18.75 11.30 21.76
C PHE A 97 -20.23 11.05 21.45
N ARG A 98 -20.70 9.79 21.43
CA ARG A 98 -22.11 9.45 21.17
C ARG A 98 -22.98 9.27 22.40
N SER A 99 -22.45 9.44 23.61
CA SER A 99 -23.28 9.43 24.80
C SER A 99 -24.14 10.70 24.82
N PRO A 100 -25.49 10.62 24.66
CA PRO A 100 -26.32 11.78 24.87
C PRO A 100 -26.22 12.12 26.35
N ILE A 101 -25.73 13.32 26.66
CA ILE A 101 -25.91 13.92 27.98
C ILE A 101 -27.42 14.06 28.14
N VAL A 102 -28.07 13.07 28.76
CA VAL A 102 -29.46 13.17 29.15
C VAL A 102 -29.48 14.07 30.38
N PRO A 103 -29.99 15.32 30.30
CA PRO A 103 -30.12 16.13 31.49
C PRO A 103 -31.15 15.47 32.40
N LYS A 104 -30.71 15.08 33.60
CA LYS A 104 -31.61 14.61 34.67
C LYS A 104 -32.52 15.77 35.05
N LYS A 105 -33.82 15.59 34.86
CA LYS A 105 -34.89 16.49 35.35
C LYS A 105 -34.95 16.48 36.87
#